data_AF-A0A183CNP8-F1
#
_entry.id   AF-A0A183CNP8-F1
#
_cell.length_a   1.000
_cell.length_b   1.000
_cell.length_c   1.000
_cell.angle_alpha   90.00
_cell.angle_beta   90.00
_cell.angle_gamma   90.00
#
_symmetry.space_group_name_H-M   'P 1'
#
loop_
_entity.id
_entity.type
_entity.pdbx_description
1 polymer ?
#
loop_
_entity_poly.entity_id
_entity_poly.type
_entity_poly.pdbx_seq_one_letter_code
_entity_poly.pdbx_strand_id
1 'polypeptide(L)'
;MEWCFVELQKQGFMRDVSRQCVFLNYSQLLRCNLAFWQCAIMPMLDRSRQNHEPLNAQLLQPGFDSIPDWSFCYIDFIIGHADSHAYVQKRQKDNEVFAEFVKWAEQHTMLNRQKLVDVLSSPMQRMTRYSLLLKAVQRSAADTEEKIAIQGMIECAEAATLRLNYEMNNNDLRLQLSEIMKTIESYDVVDNDEFERLFPLPTTPAPVQQLAQQSNQHQQLLAAMSRPPPHFNLMLPMPFIGGQPRFRRMYTRGDLKMREGRQSPKVGQCLSSFSYCSSKNLANFELT
;
A
#
# COMPACT_ATOMS: atom_id res chain seq x y z
N MET A 1 -18.28 3.12 22.37
CA MET A 1 -17.10 2.23 22.45
C MET A 1 -15.79 3.01 22.56
N GLU A 2 -15.41 3.79 21.56
CA GLU A 2 -14.16 4.57 21.59
C GLU A 2 -14.04 5.50 22.83
N TRP A 3 -15.14 6.16 23.21
CA TRP A 3 -15.19 6.98 24.43
C TRP A 3 -14.92 6.16 25.71
N CYS A 4 -15.55 4.99 25.86
CA CYS A 4 -15.34 4.11 27.01
C CYS A 4 -13.89 3.64 27.10
N PHE A 5 -13.27 3.31 25.96
CA PHE A 5 -11.87 2.95 25.89
C PHE A 5 -10.96 4.08 26.42
N VAL A 6 -11.19 5.32 25.97
CA VAL A 6 -10.45 6.50 26.45
C VAL A 6 -10.66 6.73 27.95
N GLU A 7 -11.87 6.53 28.44
CA GLU A 7 -12.16 6.71 29.87
C GLU A 7 -11.45 5.66 30.73
N LEU A 8 -11.42 4.40 30.31
CA LEU A 8 -10.65 3.34 30.98
C LEU A 8 -9.15 3.64 31.00
N GLN A 9 -8.61 4.23 29.93
CA GLN A 9 -7.20 4.64 29.89
C GLN A 9 -6.86 5.74 30.90
N LYS A 10 -7.77 6.70 31.12
CA LYS A 10 -7.59 7.72 32.16
C LYS A 10 -7.55 7.10 33.56
N GLN A 11 -8.38 6.09 33.80
CA GLN A 11 -8.44 5.35 35.07
C GLN A 11 -7.24 4.42 35.30
N GLY A 12 -6.35 4.25 34.32
CA GLY A 12 -5.12 3.46 34.48
C GLY A 12 -5.05 2.16 33.68
N PHE A 13 -6.14 1.77 33.03
CA PHE A 13 -6.23 0.48 32.33
C PHE A 13 -5.80 0.58 30.86
N MET A 14 -5.21 -0.47 30.31
CA MET A 14 -4.90 -0.59 28.85
C MET A 14 -4.10 0.59 28.26
N ARG A 15 -3.21 1.22 29.05
CA ARG A 15 -2.38 2.36 28.59
C ARG A 15 -1.38 1.97 27.49
N ASP A 16 -1.04 0.70 27.40
CA ASP A 16 -0.16 0.08 26.40
C ASP A 16 -0.87 -0.19 25.05
N VAL A 17 -2.21 -0.08 25.02
CA VAL A 17 -3.02 -0.27 23.82
C VAL A 17 -3.23 1.08 23.12
N SER A 18 -2.80 1.18 21.87
CA SER A 18 -2.95 2.40 21.07
C SER A 18 -4.39 2.54 20.57
N ARG A 19 -5.05 3.64 20.94
CA ARG A 19 -6.38 4.02 20.42
C ARG A 19 -6.40 4.06 18.89
N GLN A 20 -5.40 4.69 18.29
CA GLN A 20 -5.34 4.87 16.83
C GLN A 20 -5.16 3.55 16.10
N CYS A 21 -4.46 2.57 16.69
CA CYS A 21 -4.31 1.24 16.10
C CYS A 21 -5.58 0.39 16.24
N VAL A 22 -6.48 0.73 17.16
CA VAL A 22 -7.75 0.00 17.36
C VAL A 22 -8.90 0.63 16.57
N PHE A 23 -9.01 1.96 16.59
CA PHE A 23 -10.14 2.69 16.02
C PHE A 23 -9.78 3.51 14.78
N LEU A 24 -8.52 3.56 14.35
CA LEU A 24 -8.07 4.36 13.20
C LEU A 24 -8.61 5.80 13.27
N ASN A 25 -9.12 6.32 12.16
CA ASN A 25 -9.78 7.60 12.01
C ASN A 25 -11.33 7.48 12.08
N TYR A 26 -11.88 6.48 12.79
CA TYR A 26 -13.33 6.23 12.81
C TYR A 26 -14.15 7.43 13.31
N SER A 27 -13.62 8.24 14.23
CA SER A 27 -14.31 9.48 14.65
C SER A 27 -14.38 10.52 13.52
N GLN A 28 -13.41 10.55 12.60
CA GLN A 28 -13.46 11.41 11.41
C GLN A 28 -14.48 10.87 10.41
N LEU A 29 -14.49 9.56 10.15
CA LEU A 29 -15.54 8.93 9.32
C LEU A 29 -16.93 9.28 9.85
N LEU A 30 -17.16 9.12 11.16
CA LEU A 30 -18.45 9.43 11.77
C LEU A 30 -18.85 10.89 11.54
N ARG A 31 -17.93 11.84 11.73
CA ARG A 31 -18.19 13.27 11.49
C ARG A 31 -18.56 13.55 10.04
N CYS A 32 -17.83 13.01 9.07
CA CYS A 32 -18.13 13.19 7.64
C CYS A 32 -19.50 12.59 7.28
N ASN A 33 -19.83 11.42 7.81
CA ASN A 33 -21.12 10.79 7.55
C ASN A 33 -22.30 11.52 8.21
N LEU A 34 -22.11 12.05 9.42
CA LEU A 34 -23.12 12.88 10.07
C LEU A 34 -23.33 14.19 9.32
N ALA A 35 -22.27 14.82 8.83
CA ALA A 35 -22.37 16.02 7.99
C ALA A 35 -23.16 15.72 6.71
N PHE A 36 -22.83 14.62 6.00
CA PHE A 36 -23.62 14.18 4.84
C PHE A 36 -25.10 13.94 5.18
N TRP A 37 -25.37 13.27 6.30
CA TRP A 37 -26.73 13.04 6.77
C TRP A 37 -27.48 14.34 7.03
N GLN A 38 -26.86 15.29 7.74
CA GLN A 38 -27.47 16.57 8.10
C GLN A 38 -27.68 17.48 6.89
N CYS A 39 -26.77 17.47 5.91
CA CYS A 39 -26.83 18.37 4.76
C CYS A 39 -27.69 17.83 3.60
N ALA A 40 -27.76 16.51 3.40
CA ALA A 40 -28.44 15.92 2.25
C ALA A 40 -29.68 15.12 2.65
N ILE A 41 -29.55 14.20 3.62
CA ILE A 41 -30.64 13.27 3.96
C ILE A 41 -31.71 13.95 4.80
N MET A 42 -31.31 14.69 5.84
CA MET A 42 -32.25 15.33 6.76
C MET A 42 -33.19 16.33 6.05
N PRO A 43 -32.71 17.22 5.16
CA PRO A 43 -33.59 18.15 4.45
C PRO A 43 -34.58 17.45 3.53
N MET A 44 -34.16 16.35 2.88
CA MET A 44 -35.06 15.52 2.05
C MET A 44 -36.17 14.90 2.91
N LEU A 45 -35.82 14.34 4.07
CA LEU A 45 -36.79 13.75 5.00
C LEU A 45 -37.73 14.80 5.58
N ASP A 46 -37.22 15.97 5.98
CA ASP A 46 -38.03 17.02 6.57
C ASP A 46 -39.02 17.60 5.56
N ARG A 47 -38.61 17.79 4.30
CA ARG A 47 -39.52 18.22 3.23
C ARG A 47 -40.64 17.21 3.01
N SER A 48 -40.30 15.92 2.91
CA SER A 48 -41.30 14.86 2.75
C SER A 48 -42.27 14.80 3.94
N ARG A 49 -41.77 14.96 5.17
CA ARG A 49 -42.59 14.97 6.39
C ARG A 49 -43.52 16.19 6.48
N GLN A 50 -43.04 17.36 6.09
CA GLN A 50 -43.81 18.61 6.18
C GLN A 50 -44.85 18.74 5.07
N ASN A 51 -44.48 18.34 3.84
CA ASN A 51 -45.33 18.51 2.67
C ASN A 51 -46.17 17.27 2.34
N HIS A 52 -45.91 16.13 3.02
CA HIS A 52 -46.47 14.81 2.69
C HIS A 52 -46.19 14.36 1.25
N GLU A 53 -45.11 14.86 0.66
CA GLU A 53 -44.64 14.52 -0.69
C GLU A 53 -43.76 13.26 -0.67
N PRO A 54 -43.69 12.48 -1.77
CA PRO A 54 -42.73 11.40 -1.90
C PRO A 54 -41.29 11.92 -1.78
N LEU A 55 -40.36 11.03 -1.40
CA LEU A 55 -38.94 11.38 -1.31
C LEU A 55 -38.42 11.80 -2.69
N ASN A 56 -37.85 13.00 -2.77
CA ASN A 56 -37.22 13.52 -3.98
C ASN A 56 -35.70 13.31 -3.90
N ALA A 57 -35.17 12.46 -4.78
CA ALA A 57 -33.75 12.12 -4.81
C ALA A 57 -32.85 13.29 -5.25
N GLN A 58 -33.36 14.28 -5.98
CA GLN A 58 -32.60 15.46 -6.40
C GLN A 58 -32.05 16.26 -5.21
N LEU A 59 -32.72 16.18 -4.05
CA LEU A 59 -32.26 16.85 -2.83
C LEU A 59 -30.97 16.26 -2.26
N LEU A 60 -30.57 15.07 -2.73
CA LEU A 60 -29.31 14.44 -2.35
C LEU A 60 -28.11 15.00 -3.12
N GLN A 61 -28.36 15.67 -4.25
CA GLN A 61 -27.32 16.11 -5.18
C GLN A 61 -26.20 16.91 -4.50
N PRO A 62 -26.45 17.92 -3.65
CA PRO A 62 -25.38 18.66 -2.98
C PRO A 62 -24.48 17.78 -2.08
N GLY A 63 -25.04 16.71 -1.51
CA GLY A 63 -24.28 15.75 -0.71
C GLY A 63 -23.35 14.88 -1.55
N PHE A 64 -23.76 14.53 -2.76
CA PHE A 64 -22.96 13.75 -3.69
C PHE A 64 -21.98 14.61 -4.48
N ASP A 65 -22.29 15.88 -4.75
CA ASP A 65 -21.34 16.81 -5.37
C ASP A 65 -20.09 17.02 -4.49
N SER A 66 -20.25 16.96 -3.17
CA SER A 66 -19.15 17.03 -2.20
C SER A 66 -18.46 15.69 -1.91
N ILE A 67 -18.89 14.58 -2.54
CA ILE A 67 -18.26 13.25 -2.35
C ILE A 67 -16.75 13.23 -2.58
N PRO A 68 -16.17 13.98 -3.54
CA PRO A 68 -14.73 13.95 -3.76
C PRO A 68 -13.95 14.49 -2.56
N ASP A 69 -14.54 15.39 -1.77
CA ASP A 69 -13.87 16.07 -0.65
C ASP A 69 -13.91 15.25 0.65
N TRP A 70 -15.04 14.61 0.94
CA TRP A 70 -15.16 13.84 2.18
C TRP A 70 -14.76 12.38 1.98
N SER A 71 -14.75 11.83 0.76
CA SER A 71 -14.33 10.44 0.51
C SER A 71 -12.87 10.17 0.86
N PHE A 72 -12.01 11.20 0.95
CA PHE A 72 -10.61 11.04 1.37
C PHE A 72 -10.44 10.38 2.73
N CYS A 73 -11.33 10.62 3.70
CA CYS A 73 -11.21 9.99 5.00
C CYS A 73 -11.41 8.46 4.96
N TYR A 74 -12.01 7.93 3.88
CA TYR A 74 -12.10 6.49 3.64
C TYR A 74 -10.78 5.91 3.15
N ILE A 75 -9.93 6.67 2.46
CA ILE A 75 -8.61 6.19 2.00
C ILE A 75 -7.77 5.77 3.19
N ASP A 76 -7.57 6.70 4.14
CA ASP A 76 -6.78 6.46 5.35
C ASP A 76 -7.32 5.29 6.16
N PHE A 77 -8.65 5.17 6.24
CA PHE A 77 -9.32 4.08 6.93
C PHE A 77 -9.04 2.73 6.27
N ILE A 78 -9.24 2.63 4.95
CA ILE A 78 -9.12 1.37 4.22
C ILE A 78 -7.66 0.90 4.19
N ILE A 79 -6.72 1.81 3.95
CA ILE A 79 -5.28 1.49 3.96
C ILE A 79 -4.85 0.98 5.34
N GLY A 80 -5.26 1.64 6.43
CA GLY A 80 -4.91 1.25 7.79
C GLY A 80 -5.69 0.05 8.35
N HIS A 81 -6.72 -0.42 7.65
CA HIS A 81 -7.65 -1.43 8.17
C HIS A 81 -6.97 -2.76 8.47
N ALA A 82 -6.14 -3.26 7.55
CA ALA A 82 -5.45 -4.54 7.71
C ALA A 82 -4.53 -4.55 8.95
N ASP A 83 -3.77 -3.46 9.14
CA ASP A 83 -2.88 -3.28 10.29
C ASP A 83 -3.66 -3.15 11.60
N SER A 84 -4.76 -2.39 11.59
CA SER A 84 -5.64 -2.27 12.76
C SER A 84 -6.24 -3.62 13.15
N HIS A 85 -6.71 -4.38 12.17
CA HIS A 85 -7.27 -5.70 12.38
C HIS A 85 -6.24 -6.65 13.00
N ALA A 86 -5.04 -6.71 12.45
CA ALA A 86 -3.94 -7.51 13.00
C ALA A 86 -3.54 -7.06 14.41
N TYR A 87 -3.49 -5.75 14.66
CA TYR A 87 -3.17 -5.18 15.97
C TYR A 87 -4.21 -5.57 17.03
N VAL A 88 -5.50 -5.44 16.72
CA VAL A 88 -6.60 -5.80 17.63
C VAL A 88 -6.58 -7.29 17.96
N GLN A 89 -6.30 -8.16 16.98
CA GLN A 89 -6.18 -9.60 17.21
C GLN A 89 -4.96 -9.95 18.08
N LYS A 90 -3.82 -9.29 17.85
CA LYS A 90 -2.62 -9.48 18.65
C LYS A 90 -2.84 -9.03 20.10
N ARG A 91 -3.39 -7.83 20.30
CA ARG A 91 -3.65 -7.30 21.66
C ARG A 91 -4.66 -8.11 22.45
N GLN A 92 -5.64 -8.74 21.82
CA GLN A 92 -6.54 -9.65 22.51
C GLN A 92 -5.85 -10.93 23.03
N LYS A 93 -4.71 -11.32 22.45
CA LYS A 93 -3.91 -12.45 22.94
C LYS A 93 -2.91 -12.03 24.01
N ASP A 94 -2.30 -10.86 23.82
CA ASP A 94 -1.18 -10.40 24.64
C ASP A 94 -1.62 -9.55 25.85
N ASN A 95 -2.87 -9.07 25.90
CA ASN A 95 -3.39 -8.20 26.96
C ASN A 95 -4.77 -8.67 27.44
N GLU A 96 -4.82 -9.30 28.62
CA GLU A 96 -6.04 -9.87 29.21
C GLU A 96 -7.12 -8.82 29.48
N VAL A 97 -6.74 -7.64 29.97
CA VAL A 97 -7.67 -6.53 30.27
C VAL A 97 -8.33 -6.04 28.97
N PHE A 98 -7.56 -5.96 27.88
CA PHE A 98 -8.10 -5.61 26.58
C PHE A 98 -9.02 -6.72 26.03
N ALA A 99 -8.67 -7.99 26.22
CA ALA A 99 -9.53 -9.10 25.82
C ALA A 99 -10.88 -9.08 26.56
N GLU A 100 -10.88 -8.76 27.85
CA GLU A 100 -12.12 -8.60 28.64
C GLU A 100 -12.93 -7.38 28.18
N PHE A 101 -12.27 -6.25 27.90
CA PHE A 101 -12.92 -5.08 27.30
C PHE A 101 -13.61 -5.41 25.97
N VAL A 102 -12.94 -6.15 25.08
CA VAL A 102 -13.53 -6.56 23.79
C VAL A 102 -14.74 -7.47 24.01
N LYS A 103 -14.66 -8.46 24.92
CA LYS A 103 -15.81 -9.32 25.25
C LYS A 103 -16.99 -8.51 25.82
N TRP A 104 -16.72 -7.56 26.71
CA TRP A 104 -17.74 -6.67 27.25
C TRP A 104 -18.38 -5.81 26.15
N ALA A 105 -17.57 -5.31 25.22
CA ALA A 105 -18.05 -4.54 24.07
C ALA A 105 -18.94 -5.39 23.15
N GLU A 106 -18.56 -6.64 22.86
CA GLU A 106 -19.33 -7.56 22.00
C GLU A 106 -20.66 -8.00 22.63
N GLN A 107 -20.77 -7.98 23.95
CA GLN A 107 -22.02 -8.26 24.68
C GLN A 107 -23.01 -7.09 24.64
N HIS A 108 -22.56 -5.89 24.31
CA HIS A 108 -23.44 -4.73 24.22
C HIS A 108 -24.45 -4.91 23.06
N THR A 109 -25.72 -4.63 23.34
CA THR A 109 -26.83 -4.77 22.36
C THR A 109 -26.59 -3.96 21.07
N MET A 110 -25.85 -2.85 21.17
CA MET A 110 -25.49 -1.99 20.03
C MET A 110 -24.58 -2.67 19.00
N LEU A 111 -23.80 -3.70 19.36
CA LEU A 111 -23.00 -4.47 18.40
C LEU A 111 -23.81 -5.58 17.73
N ASN A 112 -25.05 -5.83 18.15
CA ASN A 112 -25.93 -6.84 17.56
C ASN A 112 -25.26 -8.23 17.42
N ARG A 113 -24.50 -8.65 18.44
CA ARG A 113 -23.71 -9.90 18.49
C ARG A 113 -22.61 -10.03 17.42
N GLN A 114 -22.23 -8.94 16.75
CA GLN A 114 -21.10 -8.91 15.83
C GLN A 114 -19.79 -8.74 16.61
N LYS A 115 -18.70 -9.30 16.06
CA LYS A 115 -17.38 -9.08 16.65
C LYS A 115 -16.94 -7.63 16.48
N LEU A 116 -16.11 -7.14 17.38
CA LEU A 116 -15.62 -5.76 17.33
C LEU A 116 -14.96 -5.44 15.97
N VAL A 117 -14.11 -6.35 15.49
CA VAL A 117 -13.41 -6.20 14.20
C VAL A 117 -14.37 -6.15 13.01
N ASP A 118 -15.49 -6.87 13.08
CA ASP A 118 -16.50 -6.89 12.01
C ASP A 118 -17.28 -5.58 11.98
N VAL A 119 -17.66 -5.06 13.16
CA VAL A 119 -18.32 -3.75 13.29
C VAL A 119 -17.42 -2.63 12.77
N LEU A 120 -16.12 -2.67 13.13
CA LEU A 120 -15.15 -1.70 12.65
C LEU A 120 -14.95 -1.79 11.13
N SER A 121 -15.18 -2.96 10.52
CA SER A 121 -15.12 -3.15 9.07
C SER A 121 -16.36 -2.63 8.32
N SER A 122 -17.43 -2.23 9.02
CA SER A 122 -18.68 -1.76 8.38
C SER A 122 -18.54 -0.63 7.35
N PRO A 123 -17.62 0.35 7.47
CA PRO A 123 -17.49 1.42 6.48
C PRO A 123 -16.83 0.97 5.17
N MET A 124 -16.23 -0.23 5.11
CA MET A 124 -15.39 -0.71 4.01
C MET A 124 -16.08 -0.65 2.64
N GLN A 125 -17.35 -1.04 2.60
CA GLN A 125 -18.13 -1.12 1.36
C GLN A 125 -19.04 0.09 1.14
N ARG A 126 -18.93 1.14 1.97
CA ARG A 126 -19.93 2.20 1.94
C ARG A 126 -19.94 2.96 0.63
N MET A 127 -18.76 3.26 0.07
CA MET A 127 -18.67 3.99 -1.20
C MET A 127 -19.24 3.19 -2.36
N THR A 128 -18.91 1.91 -2.47
CA THR A 128 -19.43 1.03 -3.52
C THR A 128 -20.95 0.85 -3.41
N ARG A 129 -21.51 0.86 -2.19
CA ARG A 129 -22.96 0.76 -1.99
C ARG A 129 -23.73 1.98 -2.49
N TYR A 130 -23.16 3.19 -2.45
CA TYR A 130 -23.89 4.38 -2.90
C TYR A 130 -24.26 4.30 -4.38
N SER A 131 -23.36 3.87 -5.27
CA SER A 131 -23.67 3.73 -6.69
C SER A 131 -24.75 2.67 -6.93
N LEU A 132 -24.76 1.56 -6.18
CA LEU A 132 -25.78 0.52 -6.28
C LEU A 132 -27.17 1.02 -5.84
N LEU A 133 -27.22 1.73 -4.71
CA LEU A 133 -28.46 2.29 -4.19
C LEU A 133 -29.03 3.35 -5.13
N LEU A 134 -28.18 4.25 -5.63
CA LEU A 134 -28.60 5.28 -6.58
C LEU A 134 -29.09 4.68 -7.90
N LYS A 135 -28.43 3.64 -8.42
CA LYS A 135 -28.90 2.89 -9.59
C LYS A 135 -30.29 2.27 -9.36
N ALA A 136 -30.55 1.74 -8.17
CA ALA A 136 -31.87 1.20 -7.83
C ALA A 136 -32.93 2.32 -7.79
N VAL A 137 -32.62 3.46 -7.18
CA VAL A 137 -33.51 4.64 -7.14
C VAL A 137 -33.78 5.19 -8.54
N GLN A 138 -32.76 5.27 -9.40
CA GLN A 138 -32.90 5.72 -10.79
C GLN A 138 -33.86 4.86 -11.61
N ARG A 139 -33.84 3.53 -11.40
CA ARG A 139 -34.75 2.60 -12.08
C ARG A 139 -36.21 2.83 -11.68
N SER A 140 -36.46 3.22 -10.44
CA SER A 140 -37.80 3.54 -9.95
C SER A 140 -38.26 4.96 -10.27
N ALA A 141 -37.36 5.88 -10.63
CA ALA A 141 -37.71 7.25 -10.98
C ALA A 141 -38.56 7.29 -12.24
N ALA A 142 -39.63 8.10 -12.23
CA ALA A 142 -40.50 8.29 -13.39
C ALA A 142 -40.07 9.48 -14.23
N ASP A 143 -39.56 10.52 -13.57
CA ASP A 143 -39.19 11.79 -14.20
C ASP A 143 -37.81 11.73 -14.86
N THR A 144 -37.68 12.43 -16.00
CA THR A 144 -36.44 12.46 -16.78
C THR A 144 -35.40 13.37 -16.13
N GLU A 145 -35.83 14.50 -15.55
CA GLU A 145 -34.92 15.42 -14.87
C GLU A 145 -34.36 14.80 -13.59
N GLU A 146 -35.20 14.11 -12.81
CA GLU A 146 -34.77 13.30 -11.67
C GLU A 146 -33.76 12.22 -12.08
N LYS A 147 -33.99 11.49 -13.19
CA LYS A 147 -33.04 10.48 -13.69
C LYS A 147 -31.68 11.05 -14.06
N ILE A 148 -31.65 12.25 -14.66
CA ILE A 148 -30.39 12.93 -15.03
C ILE A 148 -29.64 13.35 -13.76
N ALA A 149 -30.34 13.92 -12.77
CA ALA A 149 -29.72 14.27 -11.49
C ALA A 149 -29.15 13.03 -10.78
N ILE A 150 -29.91 11.93 -10.72
CA ILE A 150 -29.43 10.67 -10.15
C ILE A 150 -28.25 10.10 -10.93
N GLN A 151 -28.26 10.21 -12.26
CA GLN A 151 -27.14 9.77 -13.09
C GLN A 151 -25.84 10.50 -12.73
N GLY A 152 -25.90 11.83 -12.56
CA GLY A 152 -24.74 12.61 -12.11
C GLY A 152 -24.24 12.17 -10.73
N MET A 153 -25.14 11.91 -9.79
CA MET A 153 -24.77 11.39 -8.46
C MET A 153 -24.11 10.00 -8.53
N ILE A 154 -24.58 9.12 -9.43
CA ILE A 154 -23.97 7.79 -9.67
C ILE A 154 -22.53 7.97 -10.15
N GLU A 155 -22.31 8.84 -11.13
CA GLU A 155 -20.98 9.11 -11.69
C GLU A 155 -20.02 9.67 -10.63
N CYS A 156 -20.48 10.59 -9.76
CA CYS A 156 -19.70 11.09 -8.63
C CYS A 156 -19.32 9.96 -7.66
N ALA A 157 -20.25 9.08 -7.30
CA ALA A 157 -19.99 7.95 -6.40
C ALA A 157 -19.05 6.90 -7.01
N GLU A 158 -19.18 6.62 -8.31
CA GLU A 158 -18.28 5.74 -9.03
C GLU A 158 -16.87 6.32 -9.15
N ALA A 159 -16.75 7.62 -9.47
CA ALA A 159 -15.46 8.31 -9.52
C ALA A 159 -14.75 8.28 -8.15
N ALA A 160 -15.48 8.52 -7.05
CA ALA A 160 -14.94 8.40 -5.71
C ALA A 160 -14.46 6.97 -5.40
N THR A 161 -15.23 5.96 -5.81
CA THR A 161 -14.86 4.55 -5.65
C THR A 161 -13.61 4.19 -6.45
N LEU A 162 -13.52 4.63 -7.71
CA LEU A 162 -12.35 4.42 -8.56
C LEU A 162 -11.11 5.06 -7.95
N ARG A 163 -11.25 6.26 -7.39
CA ARG A 163 -10.17 6.93 -6.67
C ARG A 163 -9.69 6.16 -5.45
N LEU A 164 -10.62 5.66 -4.62
CA LEU A 164 -10.26 4.80 -3.47
C LEU A 164 -9.45 3.59 -3.93
N ASN A 165 -9.93 2.88 -4.95
CA ASN A 165 -9.26 1.70 -5.49
C ASN A 165 -7.85 2.03 -6.03
N TYR A 166 -7.71 3.17 -6.70
CA TYR A 166 -6.42 3.64 -7.18
C TYR A 166 -5.42 3.86 -6.03
N GLU A 167 -5.84 4.55 -4.97
CA GLU A 167 -4.98 4.84 -3.82
C GLU A 167 -4.61 3.57 -3.04
N MET A 168 -5.54 2.62 -2.90
CA MET A 168 -5.26 1.31 -2.30
C MET A 168 -4.21 0.55 -3.11
N ASN A 169 -4.40 0.45 -4.43
CA ASN A 169 -3.44 -0.22 -5.30
C ASN A 169 -2.06 0.46 -5.30
N ASN A 170 -2.02 1.80 -5.25
CA ASN A 170 -0.78 2.56 -5.12
C ASN A 170 -0.08 2.26 -3.78
N ASN A 171 -0.83 2.18 -2.68
CA ASN A 171 -0.30 1.79 -1.38
C ASN A 171 0.29 0.36 -1.41
N ASP A 172 -0.42 -0.60 -2.01
CA ASP A 172 0.07 -1.98 -2.14
C ASP A 172 1.37 -2.05 -2.96
N LEU A 173 1.46 -1.28 -4.06
CA LEU A 173 2.68 -1.17 -4.85
C LEU A 173 3.84 -0.55 -4.05
N ARG A 174 3.57 0.47 -3.22
CA ARG A 174 4.59 1.06 -2.34
C ARG A 174 5.09 0.06 -1.29
N LEU A 175 4.20 -0.74 -0.71
CA LEU A 175 4.59 -1.79 0.22
C LEU A 175 5.45 -2.87 -0.45
N GLN A 176 5.08 -3.30 -1.66
CA GLN A 176 5.88 -4.24 -2.44
C GLN A 176 7.27 -3.69 -2.77
N LEU A 177 7.36 -2.42 -3.19
CA LEU A 177 8.63 -1.75 -3.44
C LEU A 177 9.48 -1.69 -2.17
N SER A 178 8.88 -1.33 -1.03
CA SER A 178 9.60 -1.32 0.25
C SER A 178 10.14 -2.69 0.62
N GLU A 179 9.42 -3.76 0.31
CA GLU A 179 9.87 -5.12 0.58
C GLU A 179 11.05 -5.52 -0.33
N ILE A 180 10.96 -5.21 -1.63
CA ILE A 180 12.07 -5.41 -2.57
C ILE A 180 13.30 -4.62 -2.12
N MET A 181 13.14 -3.37 -1.67
CA MET A 181 14.25 -2.56 -1.18
C MET A 181 14.99 -3.20 0.00
N LYS A 182 14.31 -3.95 0.88
CA LYS A 182 14.98 -4.68 1.98
C LYS A 182 15.84 -5.84 1.49
N THR A 183 15.55 -6.39 0.31
CA THR A 183 16.33 -7.48 -0.28
C THR A 183 17.61 -7.01 -0.98
N ILE A 184 17.70 -5.71 -1.29
CA ILE A 184 18.88 -5.12 -1.90
C ILE A 184 19.94 -4.95 -0.81
N GLU A 185 20.91 -5.86 -0.75
CA GLU A 185 22.06 -5.75 0.13
C GLU A 185 22.95 -4.55 -0.26
N SER A 186 23.66 -3.96 0.72
CA SER A 186 24.68 -2.95 0.44
C SER A 186 25.79 -3.55 -0.40
N TYR A 187 26.28 -2.80 -1.39
CA TYR A 187 27.47 -3.19 -2.13
C TYR A 187 28.71 -3.01 -1.24
N ASP A 188 29.43 -4.11 -1.00
CA ASP A 188 30.76 -4.07 -0.39
C ASP A 188 31.77 -3.64 -1.46
N VAL A 189 32.49 -2.54 -1.21
CA VAL A 189 33.63 -2.13 -2.04
C VAL A 189 34.75 -3.13 -1.76
N VAL A 190 35.04 -3.98 -2.73
CA VAL A 190 36.18 -4.90 -2.66
C VAL A 190 37.44 -4.13 -3.05
N ASP A 191 38.43 -4.05 -2.15
CA ASP A 191 39.74 -3.47 -2.46
C ASP A 191 40.40 -4.26 -3.62
N ASN A 192 41.14 -3.57 -4.51
CA ASN A 192 41.73 -4.19 -5.71
C ASN A 192 42.52 -5.48 -5.42
N ASP A 193 43.27 -5.49 -4.31
CA ASP A 193 44.09 -6.64 -3.91
C ASP A 193 43.24 -7.87 -3.53
N GLU A 194 42.05 -7.67 -2.96
CA GLU A 194 41.11 -8.75 -2.63
C GLU A 194 40.32 -9.20 -3.86
N PHE A 195 40.01 -8.26 -4.76
CA PHE A 195 39.37 -8.55 -6.05
C PHE A 195 40.27 -9.43 -6.94
N GLU A 196 41.56 -9.11 -7.08
CA GLU A 196 42.51 -9.94 -7.85
C GLU A 196 42.69 -11.34 -7.24
N ARG A 197 42.52 -11.47 -5.92
CA ARG A 197 42.62 -12.74 -5.21
C ARG A 197 41.37 -13.62 -5.39
N LEU A 198 40.19 -13.00 -5.38
CA LEU A 198 38.90 -13.67 -5.60
C LEU A 198 38.66 -13.96 -7.09
N PHE A 199 39.22 -13.13 -7.98
CA PHE A 199 39.13 -13.22 -9.42
C PHE A 199 40.53 -13.15 -10.06
N PRO A 200 41.34 -14.22 -9.97
CA PRO A 200 42.66 -14.23 -10.57
C PRO A 200 42.54 -14.06 -12.09
N LEU A 201 43.10 -12.97 -12.61
CA LEU A 201 43.32 -12.85 -14.05
C LEU A 201 44.31 -13.94 -14.48
N PRO A 202 44.14 -14.57 -15.67
CA PRO A 202 45.05 -15.61 -16.12
C PRO A 202 46.48 -15.07 -16.24
N THR A 203 47.33 -15.38 -15.27
CA THR A 203 48.79 -15.15 -15.36
C THR A 203 49.44 -16.30 -16.11
N THR A 204 49.20 -16.37 -17.41
CA THR A 204 50.15 -17.00 -18.32
C THR A 204 50.81 -15.89 -19.13
N PRO A 205 52.11 -15.61 -18.97
CA PRO A 205 52.84 -15.01 -20.07
C PRO A 205 52.77 -16.02 -21.22
N ALA A 206 52.02 -15.70 -22.26
CA ALA A 206 52.07 -16.48 -23.49
C ALA A 206 53.54 -16.61 -23.93
N PRO A 207 53.97 -17.77 -24.48
CA PRO A 207 55.35 -17.95 -24.92
C PRO A 207 55.78 -16.80 -25.84
N VAL A 208 57.01 -16.33 -25.65
CA VAL A 208 57.62 -15.09 -26.20
C VAL A 208 57.87 -15.16 -27.73
N GLN A 209 56.88 -15.59 -28.50
CA GLN A 209 56.94 -15.61 -29.97
C GLN A 209 55.94 -14.65 -30.63
N GLN A 210 55.14 -13.90 -29.86
CA GLN A 210 54.18 -12.92 -30.40
C GLN A 210 54.54 -11.43 -30.14
N LEU A 211 55.65 -11.12 -29.44
CA LEU A 211 56.01 -9.73 -29.10
C LEU A 211 56.36 -8.85 -30.32
N ALA A 212 56.69 -9.44 -31.47
CA ALA A 212 56.99 -8.66 -32.68
C ALA A 212 55.73 -8.17 -33.42
N GLN A 213 54.56 -8.78 -33.18
CA GLN A 213 53.29 -8.33 -33.77
C GLN A 213 52.56 -7.31 -32.88
N GLN A 214 52.79 -7.34 -31.57
CA GLN A 214 52.17 -6.41 -30.62
C GLN A 214 52.77 -5.01 -30.65
N SER A 215 54.04 -4.83 -31.05
CA SER A 215 54.62 -3.48 -31.19
C SER A 215 53.88 -2.65 -32.25
N ASN A 216 53.54 -3.25 -33.40
CA ASN A 216 52.77 -2.59 -34.44
C ASN A 216 51.32 -2.27 -34.01
N GLN A 217 50.67 -3.14 -33.24
CA GLN A 217 49.31 -2.88 -32.73
C GLN A 217 49.30 -1.84 -31.62
N HIS A 218 50.29 -1.83 -30.73
CA HIS A 218 50.38 -0.86 -29.65
C HIS A 218 50.65 0.56 -30.18
N GLN A 219 51.46 0.67 -31.25
CA GLN A 219 51.71 1.93 -31.95
C GLN A 219 50.46 2.44 -32.70
N GLN A 220 49.64 1.53 -33.26
CA GLN A 220 48.34 1.86 -33.85
C GLN A 220 47.29 2.26 -32.79
N LEU A 221 47.30 1.64 -31.61
CA LEU A 221 46.40 1.98 -30.49
C LEU A 221 46.70 3.35 -29.89
N LEU A 222 47.98 3.71 -29.72
CA LEU A 222 48.39 5.05 -29.26
C LEU A 222 48.02 6.15 -30.28
N ALA A 223 48.08 5.85 -31.59
CA ALA A 223 47.61 6.74 -32.65
C ALA A 223 46.07 6.88 -32.68
N ALA A 224 45.32 5.88 -32.19
CA ALA A 224 43.86 5.94 -32.05
C ALA A 224 43.43 6.71 -30.79
N MET A 225 44.18 6.61 -29.69
CA MET A 225 43.92 7.29 -28.42
C MET A 225 44.20 8.81 -28.45
N SER A 226 44.92 9.29 -29.46
CA SER A 226 45.17 10.73 -29.69
C SER A 226 44.08 11.41 -30.52
N ARG A 227 43.07 10.66 -30.99
CA ARG A 227 41.86 11.25 -31.57
C ARG A 227 40.92 11.70 -30.45
N PRO A 228 40.33 12.91 -30.54
CA PRO A 228 39.36 13.34 -29.54
C PRO A 228 38.22 12.31 -29.46
N PRO A 229 37.74 11.99 -28.24
CA PRO A 229 36.74 10.95 -28.05
C PRO A 229 35.50 11.29 -28.90
N PRO A 230 34.95 10.33 -29.65
CA PRO A 230 33.77 10.60 -30.46
C PRO A 230 32.64 11.01 -29.51
N HIS A 231 32.01 12.15 -29.80
CA HIS A 231 30.80 12.59 -29.11
C HIS A 231 29.79 11.43 -29.13
N PHE A 232 29.41 10.93 -27.96
CA PHE A 232 28.35 9.93 -27.82
C PHE A 232 27.03 10.56 -28.27
N ASN A 233 26.68 10.36 -29.54
CA ASN A 233 25.44 10.83 -30.10
C ASN A 233 24.32 9.82 -29.79
N LEU A 234 23.51 10.11 -28.77
CA LEU A 234 22.39 9.29 -28.30
C LEU A 234 21.30 9.05 -29.36
N MET A 235 21.38 9.72 -30.50
CA MET A 235 20.43 9.57 -31.63
C MET A 235 20.82 8.47 -32.61
N LEU A 236 22.00 7.85 -32.47
CA LEU A 236 22.36 6.67 -33.26
C LEU A 236 21.91 5.39 -32.54
N PRO A 237 21.33 4.42 -33.25
CA PRO A 237 20.96 3.14 -32.65
C PRO A 237 22.19 2.45 -32.08
N MET A 238 22.03 1.85 -30.90
CA MET A 238 23.12 1.15 -30.20
C MET A 238 23.83 0.17 -31.15
N PRO A 239 25.17 0.21 -31.26
CA PRO A 239 25.89 -0.68 -32.15
C PRO A 239 25.60 -2.13 -31.75
N PHE A 240 25.17 -2.93 -32.73
CA PHE A 240 24.85 -4.34 -32.52
C PHE A 240 26.13 -5.12 -32.20
N ILE A 241 26.32 -5.43 -30.91
CA ILE A 241 27.40 -6.31 -30.47
C ILE A 241 26.95 -7.74 -30.77
N GLY A 242 27.41 -8.29 -31.90
CA GLY A 242 27.12 -9.65 -32.32
C GLY A 242 27.67 -10.67 -31.32
N GLY A 243 26.78 -11.25 -30.51
CA GLY A 243 27.06 -12.30 -29.54
C GLY A 243 25.89 -12.48 -28.57
N GLN A 244 25.68 -13.69 -28.05
CA GLN A 244 24.71 -13.93 -26.98
C GLN A 244 25.02 -12.98 -25.80
N PRO A 245 24.04 -12.26 -25.25
CA PRO A 245 24.27 -11.39 -24.10
C PRO A 245 24.88 -12.23 -22.97
N ARG A 246 26.13 -11.95 -22.62
CA ARG A 246 26.76 -12.60 -21.47
C ARG A 246 26.11 -12.01 -20.22
N PHE A 247 25.17 -12.75 -19.65
CA PHE A 247 24.58 -12.39 -18.36
C PHE A 247 25.71 -12.14 -17.36
N ARG A 248 25.77 -10.93 -16.79
CA ARG A 248 26.60 -10.70 -15.60
C ARG A 248 26.10 -11.66 -14.53
N ARG A 249 26.95 -12.57 -14.07
CA ARG A 249 26.63 -13.38 -12.89
C ARG A 249 26.49 -12.43 -11.71
N MET A 250 25.28 -12.34 -11.15
CA MET A 250 25.07 -11.73 -9.85
C MET A 250 25.53 -12.73 -8.80
N TYR A 251 26.52 -12.35 -8.00
CA TYR A 251 26.97 -13.14 -6.86
C TYR A 251 26.27 -12.61 -5.62
N THR A 252 25.61 -13.49 -4.88
CA THR A 252 24.95 -13.15 -3.61
C THR A 252 25.92 -13.41 -2.47
N ARG A 253 25.73 -12.76 -1.30
CA ARG A 253 26.61 -12.91 -0.13
C ARG A 253 26.76 -14.37 0.34
N GLY A 254 25.79 -15.24 0.06
CA GLY A 254 25.87 -16.67 0.34
C GLY A 254 26.87 -17.45 -0.54
N ASP A 255 27.23 -16.90 -1.70
CA ASP A 255 28.18 -17.51 -2.64
C ASP A 255 29.65 -17.22 -2.27
N LEU A 256 29.88 -16.24 -1.39
CA LEU A 256 31.19 -15.85 -0.88
C LEU A 256 31.38 -16.41 0.54
N LYS A 257 32.11 -17.53 0.65
CA LYS A 257 32.54 -18.07 1.95
C LYS A 257 33.59 -17.14 2.58
N MET A 258 33.14 -16.09 3.25
CA MET A 258 33.99 -15.24 4.08
C MET A 258 34.47 -16.04 5.29
N ARG A 259 35.80 -16.13 5.47
CA ARG A 259 36.42 -16.74 6.66
C ARG A 259 36.42 -15.68 7.76
N GLU A 260 35.55 -15.82 8.76
CA GLU A 260 35.48 -14.90 9.91
C GLU A 260 36.83 -14.84 10.64
N GLY A 261 37.50 -13.69 10.56
CA GLY A 261 38.61 -13.32 11.42
C GLY A 261 38.09 -12.99 12.81
N ARG A 262 38.67 -13.62 13.84
CA ARG A 262 38.32 -13.37 15.24
C ARG A 262 38.65 -11.92 15.62
N GLN A 263 37.71 -11.31 16.36
CA GLN A 263 37.77 -10.05 17.12
C GLN A 263 37.21 -8.82 16.41
N SER A 264 35.91 -8.57 16.63
CA SER A 264 35.28 -7.25 16.90
C SER A 264 33.78 -7.43 17.26
N PRO A 265 33.13 -6.48 17.95
CA PRO A 265 32.14 -6.78 18.99
C PRO A 265 30.76 -7.21 18.47
N LYS A 266 30.13 -8.11 19.23
CA LYS A 266 28.73 -8.55 19.04
C LYS A 266 27.79 -7.36 19.13
N VAL A 267 27.21 -6.93 18.01
CA VAL A 267 25.94 -6.21 18.00
C VAL A 267 24.87 -7.24 17.70
N GLY A 268 23.94 -7.40 18.65
CA GLY A 268 23.00 -8.50 18.73
C GLY A 268 22.09 -8.60 17.52
N GLN A 269 22.14 -9.75 16.86
CA GLN A 269 20.96 -10.31 16.22
C GLN A 269 19.89 -10.55 17.29
N CYS A 270 18.74 -9.92 17.13
CA CYS A 270 17.49 -10.54 17.53
C CYS A 270 16.69 -10.81 16.27
N LEU A 271 16.72 -12.08 15.86
CA LEU A 271 15.66 -12.70 15.09
C LEU A 271 14.33 -12.42 15.80
N SER A 272 13.34 -11.95 15.07
CA SER A 272 11.98 -12.40 15.30
C SER A 272 11.29 -12.57 13.97
N SER A 273 11.27 -13.83 13.54
CA SER A 273 10.30 -14.41 12.65
C SER A 273 8.91 -13.85 12.91
N PHE A 274 8.25 -13.35 11.87
CA PHE A 274 6.81 -13.53 11.71
C PHE A 274 6.54 -13.99 10.29
N SER A 275 6.34 -15.29 10.17
CA SER A 275 5.51 -15.90 9.14
C SER A 275 4.17 -15.18 9.13
N TYR A 276 3.68 -14.73 7.97
CA TYR A 276 2.25 -14.78 7.72
C TYR A 276 1.92 -14.99 6.24
N CYS A 277 1.29 -16.16 6.03
CA CYS A 277 0.17 -16.45 5.14
C CYS A 277 -0.05 -15.52 3.94
N SER A 278 0.30 -16.07 2.77
CA SER A 278 -0.30 -15.71 1.50
C SER A 278 -1.82 -15.96 1.57
N SER A 279 -2.60 -14.91 1.78
CA SER A 279 -4.04 -14.96 1.55
C SER A 279 -4.30 -14.78 0.06
N LYS A 280 -4.49 -15.91 -0.61
CA LYS A 280 -5.51 -16.02 -1.65
C LYS A 280 -6.84 -15.53 -1.05
N ASN A 281 -7.26 -14.32 -1.42
CA ASN A 281 -8.66 -13.86 -1.34
C ASN A 281 -8.80 -12.62 -2.23
N LEU A 282 -8.63 -12.83 -3.53
CA LEU A 282 -8.96 -11.85 -4.58
C LEU A 282 -10.03 -12.37 -5.55
N ALA A 283 -10.71 -13.47 -5.21
CA ALA A 283 -11.81 -14.00 -5.98
C ALA A 283 -13.01 -14.18 -5.05
N ASN A 284 -13.77 -13.09 -4.85
CA ASN A 284 -15.21 -13.07 -4.57
C ASN A 284 -15.62 -11.63 -4.20
N PHE A 285 -15.50 -10.74 -5.18
CA PHE A 285 -16.31 -9.52 -5.24
C PHE A 285 -17.15 -9.61 -6.52
N GLU A 286 -17.99 -10.64 -6.58
CA GLU A 286 -19.14 -10.68 -7.49
C GLU A 286 -20.42 -10.64 -6.65
N LEU A 287 -21.18 -9.57 -6.90
CA LEU A 287 -22.64 -9.45 -6.84
C LEU A 287 -23.38 -10.39 -5.88
N THR A 288 -23.79 -9.85 -4.73
CA THR A 288 -25.13 -10.09 -4.16
C THR A 288 -25.63 -8.82 -3.48
#